data_AF-W1Y599-F1
#
_entry.id   AF-W1Y599-F1
#
_cell.length_a   1.000
_cell.length_b   1.000
_cell.length_c   1.000
_cell.angle_alpha   90.00
_cell.angle_beta   90.00
_cell.angle_gamma   90.00
#
_symmetry.space_group_name_H-M   'P 1'
#
loop_
_entity.id
_entity.type
_entity.pdbx_description
1 polymer ?
#
loop_
_entity_poly.entity_id
_entity_poly.type
_entity_poly.pdbx_seq_one_letter_code
_entity_poly.pdbx_strand_id
1 'polypeptide(L)' 'REALNYAVNKKSLIDNALYGTQQVADTLFAPSVPYANLGLKPRQYDPQKAKELLEKAGWTLPAGKDIREKNGQPLRIE' A
#
# COMPACT_ATOMS: atom_id res chain seq x y z
N ARG A 1 0.34 4.90 7.30
CA ARG A 1 -0.37 5.04 6.00
C ARG A 1 0.53 4.75 4.81
N GLU A 2 1.80 5.16 4.80
CA GLU A 2 2.70 4.90 3.66
C GLU A 2 2.87 3.42 3.34
N ALA A 3 3.09 2.58 4.35
CA ALA A 3 3.22 1.13 4.17
C ALA A 3 2.03 0.51 3.43
N LEU A 4 0.80 0.98 3.67
CA LEU A 4 -0.41 0.46 3.03
C LEU A 4 -0.41 0.69 1.51
N ASN A 5 0.18 1.81 1.05
CA ASN A 5 0.26 2.08 -0.39
C ASN A 5 1.20 1.11 -1.10
N TYR A 6 2.28 0.68 -0.44
CA TYR A 6 3.20 -0.32 -0.96
C TYR A 6 2.67 -1.77 -0.80
N ALA A 7 1.71 -2.00 0.10
CA ALA A 7 1.19 -3.34 0.40
C ALA A 7 0.15 -3.87 -0.60
N VAL A 8 -0.47 -3.00 -1.41
CA VAL A 8 -1.54 -3.40 -2.33
C VAL A 8 -0.99 -3.71 -3.72
N ASN A 9 -1.16 -4.95 -4.17
CA ASN A 9 -0.87 -5.32 -5.56
C ASN A 9 -2.02 -4.87 -6.47
N LYS A 10 -1.96 -3.60 -6.90
CA LYS A 10 -3.02 -2.98 -7.70
C LYS A 10 -3.23 -3.69 -9.05
N LYS A 11 -2.15 -4.15 -9.69
CA LYS A 11 -2.24 -4.86 -10.98
C LYS A 11 -2.99 -6.19 -10.83
N SER A 12 -2.60 -7.00 -9.84
CA SER A 12 -3.28 -8.25 -9.53
C SER A 12 -4.74 -8.03 -9.12
N LEU A 13 -5.03 -6.98 -8.34
CA LEU A 13 -6.40 -6.63 -7.98
C LEU A 13 -7.24 -6.32 -9.22
N ILE A 14 -6.72 -5.51 -10.15
CA ILE A 14 -7.42 -5.16 -11.39
C ILE A 14 -7.62 -6.41 -12.27
N ASP A 15 -6.59 -7.23 -12.44
CA ASP A 15 -6.68 -8.42 -13.28
C ASP A 15 -7.72 -9.42 -12.75
N ASN A 16 -7.73 -9.66 -11.44
CA ASN A 16 -8.56 -10.68 -10.83
C ASN A 16 -9.98 -10.20 -10.48
N ALA A 17 -10.11 -9.00 -9.92
CA ALA A 17 -11.42 -8.50 -9.47
C ALA A 17 -12.14 -7.69 -10.56
N LEU A 18 -11.39 -6.99 -11.42
CA LEU A 18 -11.94 -6.13 -12.46
C LEU A 18 -11.74 -6.72 -13.86
N TYR A 19 -11.33 -7.99 -13.95
CA TYR A 19 -11.10 -8.71 -15.21
C TYR A 19 -10.18 -7.97 -16.19
N GLY A 20 -9.23 -7.17 -15.67
CA GLY A 20 -8.30 -6.39 -16.50
C GLY A 20 -8.92 -5.21 -17.26
N THR A 21 -10.16 -4.83 -16.93
CA THR A 21 -10.90 -3.78 -17.67
C THR A 21 -10.55 -2.35 -17.24
N GLN A 22 -9.81 -2.19 -16.15
CA GLN A 22 -9.45 -0.90 -15.55
C GLN A 22 -7.93 -0.67 -15.59
N GLN A 23 -7.50 0.54 -15.27
CA GLN A 23 -6.07 0.90 -15.20
C GLN A 23 -5.62 1.12 -13.75
N VAL A 24 -4.34 0.86 -13.49
CA VAL A 24 -3.72 1.12 -12.18
C VAL A 24 -3.67 2.63 -11.93
N ALA A 25 -4.21 3.07 -10.78
CA ALA A 25 -4.11 4.47 -10.33
C ALA A 25 -2.96 4.64 -9.33
N ASP A 26 -1.96 5.45 -9.67
CA ASP A 26 -0.80 5.74 -8.81
C ASP A 26 -0.91 7.04 -8.03
N THR A 27 -1.76 7.96 -8.48
CA THR A 27 -1.98 9.29 -7.93
C THR A 27 -3.47 9.52 -7.68
N LEU A 28 -3.79 10.56 -6.89
CA LEU A 28 -5.18 10.90 -6.58
C LEU A 28 -6.00 11.22 -7.83
N PHE A 29 -5.43 11.99 -8.75
CA PHE A 29 -5.99 12.28 -10.05
C PHE A 29 -5.11 11.66 -11.13
N ALA A 30 -5.71 11.18 -12.21
CA ALA A 30 -4.96 10.75 -13.38
C ALA A 30 -4.18 11.94 -13.97
N PRO A 31 -2.99 11.73 -14.58
CA PRO A 31 -2.23 12.81 -15.21
C PRO A 31 -2.97 13.58 -16.31
N SER A 32 -4.03 12.97 -16.88
CA SER A 32 -4.90 13.60 -17.87
C SER A 32 -5.87 14.63 -17.30
N VAL A 33 -6.07 14.66 -15.98
CA VAL A 33 -6.95 15.63 -15.31
C VAL A 33 -6.27 17.01 -15.32
N PRO A 34 -6.99 18.11 -15.61
CA PRO A 34 -6.43 19.45 -15.54
C PRO A 34 -5.71 19.72 -14.22
N TYR A 35 -4.52 20.33 -14.30
CA TYR A 35 -3.64 20.65 -13.15
C TYR A 35 -3.04 19.46 -12.38
N ALA A 36 -3.28 18.21 -12.80
CA ALA A 36 -2.84 17.02 -12.06
C ALA A 36 -1.53 16.39 -12.56
N ASN A 37 -0.99 16.81 -13.70
CA ASN A 37 0.29 16.29 -14.23
C ASN A 37 1.50 16.90 -13.50
N LEU A 38 1.68 16.50 -12.24
CA LEU A 38 2.69 17.06 -11.32
C LEU A 38 3.96 16.21 -11.20
N GLY A 39 4.10 15.14 -12.00
CA GLY A 39 5.26 14.24 -11.92
C GLY A 39 5.39 13.52 -10.57
N LEU A 40 4.28 13.26 -9.88
CA LEU A 40 4.29 12.61 -8.57
C LEU A 40 4.87 11.20 -8.67
N LYS A 41 5.74 10.83 -7.73
CA LYS A 41 6.35 9.50 -7.69
C LYS A 41 5.31 8.45 -7.28
N PRO A 42 5.07 7.42 -8.11
CA PRO A 42 4.20 6.29 -7.77
C PRO A 42 4.73 5.53 -6.55
N ARG A 43 3.81 5.04 -5.71
CA ARG A 43 4.10 4.04 -4.69
C ARG A 43 3.70 2.68 -5.23
N GLN A 44 4.64 2.03 -5.91
CA GLN A 44 4.41 0.72 -6.52
C GLN A 44 4.27 -0.37 -5.47
N TYR A 45 3.73 -1.53 -5.85
CA TYR A 45 3.62 -2.68 -4.96
C TYR A 45 5.00 -3.18 -4.53
N ASP A 46 5.28 -3.07 -3.24
CA ASP A 46 6.52 -3.50 -2.60
C ASP A 46 6.24 -3.93 -1.14
N PRO A 47 5.90 -5.22 -0.92
CA PRO A 47 5.66 -5.75 0.41
C PRO A 47 6.86 -5.64 1.35
N GLN A 48 8.09 -5.66 0.82
CA GLN A 48 9.30 -5.55 1.65
C GLN A 48 9.40 -4.14 2.21
N LYS A 49 9.27 -3.12 1.37
CA LYS A 49 9.24 -1.72 1.80
C LYS A 49 8.07 -1.41 2.73
N ALA A 50 6.91 -2.02 2.49
CA ALA A 50 5.78 -1.91 3.41
C ALA A 50 6.13 -2.45 4.81
N LYS A 51 6.75 -3.64 4.89
CA LYS A 51 7.22 -4.22 6.16
C LYS A 51 8.25 -3.34 6.83
N GLU A 52 9.25 -2.85 6.11
CA GLU A 52 10.28 -1.95 6.65
C GLU A 52 9.70 -0.66 7.23
N LEU A 53 8.73 -0.04 6.54
CA LEU A 53 8.07 1.17 7.03
C LEU A 53 7.27 0.91 8.31
N LEU A 54 6.67 -0.28 8.45
CA LEU A 54 5.99 -0.69 9.68
C LEU A 54 6.98 -0.91 10.82
N GLU A 55 8.08 -1.64 10.59
CA GLU A 55 9.16 -1.85 11.57
C GLU A 55 9.74 -0.51 12.05
N LYS A 56 10.09 0.39 11.12
CA LYS A 56 10.61 1.74 11.44
C LYS A 56 9.62 2.57 12.26
N ALA A 57 8.32 2.33 12.10
CA ALA A 57 7.27 2.98 12.87
C ALA A 57 6.97 2.29 14.21
N GLY A 58 7.70 1.23 14.58
CA GLY A 58 7.54 0.47 15.82
C GLY A 58 6.44 -0.58 15.79
N TRP A 59 5.96 -0.96 14.61
CA TRP A 59 5.05 -2.09 14.42
C TRP A 59 5.85 -3.35 14.13
N THR A 60 6.14 -4.14 15.16
CA THR A 60 6.96 -5.36 15.06
C THR A 60 6.08 -6.59 14.95
N LEU A 61 6.62 -7.69 14.41
CA LEU A 61 5.91 -8.97 14.35
C LEU A 61 6.30 -9.84 15.55
N PRO A 62 5.41 -10.09 16.52
CA PRO A 62 5.71 -11.00 17.62
C PRO A 62 5.96 -12.42 17.12
N ALA A 63 6.86 -13.16 17.77
CA ALA A 63 7.17 -14.53 17.39
C ALA A 63 5.91 -15.42 17.43
N GLY A 64 5.67 -16.15 16.34
CA GLY A 64 4.51 -17.05 16.21
C GLY A 64 3.18 -16.35 15.90
N LYS A 65 3.17 -15.04 15.62
CA LYS A 65 1.98 -14.30 15.15
C LYS A 65 2.17 -13.81 13.72
N ASP A 66 1.04 -13.67 13.02
CA ASP A 66 1.01 -13.07 11.66
C ASP A 66 0.66 -11.58 11.69
N ILE A 67 0.13 -11.08 12.81
CA ILE A 67 -0.29 -9.69 12.99
C ILE A 67 0.75 -8.92 13.79
N ARG A 68 1.14 -7.76 13.27
CA ARG A 68 2.08 -6.84 13.93
C ARG A 68 1.45 -6.15 15.12
N GLU A 69 2.26 -5.80 16.11
CA GLU A 69 1.83 -5.11 17.33
C GLU A 69 2.68 -3.87 17.60
N LYS A 70 2.09 -2.85 18.23
CA LYS A 70 2.78 -1.68 18.75
C LYS A 70 2.14 -1.29 20.08
N ASN A 71 2.95 -1.19 21.14
CA ASN A 71 2.49 -0.87 22.50
C ASN A 71 1.35 -1.79 22.99
N GLY A 72 1.41 -3.08 22.65
CA GLY A 72 0.39 -4.08 22.99
C GLY A 72 -0.89 -4.01 22.17
N GLN A 73 -1.00 -3.09 21.20
CA GLN A 73 -2.13 -2.99 20.30
C GLN A 73 -1.84 -3.70 18.96
N PRO A 74 -2.73 -4.58 18.48
CA PRO A 74 -2.58 -5.23 17.18
C PRO A 74 -2.79 -4.22 16.05
N LEU A 75 -2.11 -4.43 14.91
CA LEU A 75 -2.30 -3.65 13.70
C LEU A 75 -3.63 -4.03 13.04
N ARG A 76 -4.73 -3.49 13.58
CA ARG A 76 -6.08 -3.59 13.03
C ARG A 76 -6.49 -2.25 12.44
N ILE A 77 -7.15 -2.31 11.28
CA ILE A 77 -7.71 -1.16 10.59
C ILE A 77 -9.20 -1.44 10.46
N GLU A 78 -10.03 -0.49 10.89
CA GLU A 78 -11.49 -0.51 10.75
C GLU A 78 -11.93 0.44 9.63
#